data_AF-A0A962Y6T1-F1
#
_entry.id   AF-A0A962Y6T1-F1
#
_cell.length_a   1.000
_cell.length_b   1.000
_cell.length_c   1.000
_cell.angle_alpha   90.00
_cell.angle_beta   90.00
_cell.angle_gamma   90.00
#
_symmetry.space_group_name_H-M   'P 1'
#
loop_
_entity.id
_entity.type
_entity.pdbx_description
1 polymer ?
#
loop_
_entity_poly.entity_id
_entity_poly.type
_entity_poly.pdbx_seq_one_letter_code
_entity_poly.pdbx_strand_id
1 'polypeptide(L)'
;MSFAYGLALFLLVLMFTFNTDERPLGDHVLRRLKNLLGVFVAAIFYFTVVYHLTNLYGTENHAYEAFILRDGGVYTWTFWIGWVLLGMLVPMGILFHPALGMQRGAIAIASVLVVLGGLSALYVIVIGGQAFPLNMFPGHTIIESGYYDGVNGMARHYSPSLPEFLLGLGGFALALMATFIAVRVMQFLPSSLGDDVADPHHG
;
A
#
# COMPACT_ATOMS: atom_id res chain seq x y z
N MET A 1 -0.27 -3.20 -7.85
CA MET A 1 0.17 -3.02 -6.45
C MET A 1 1.54 -2.36 -6.37
N SER A 2 2.63 -3.03 -6.77
CA SER A 2 4.01 -2.53 -6.63
C SER A 2 4.27 -1.16 -7.28
N PHE A 3 3.73 -0.91 -8.49
CA PHE A 3 3.91 0.38 -9.18
C PHE A 3 3.34 1.58 -8.40
N ALA A 4 2.17 1.43 -7.76
CA ALA A 4 1.58 2.49 -6.97
C ALA A 4 2.42 2.80 -5.73
N TYR A 5 2.93 1.76 -5.05
CA TYR A 5 3.77 1.92 -3.86
C TYR A 5 5.12 2.54 -4.20
N GLY A 6 5.75 2.09 -5.28
CA GLY A 6 6.99 2.67 -5.79
C GLY A 6 6.83 4.14 -6.16
N LEU A 7 5.75 4.48 -6.87
CA LEU A 7 5.47 5.87 -7.25
C LEU A 7 5.15 6.76 -6.03
N ALA A 8 4.43 6.24 -5.04
CA ALA A 8 4.14 6.96 -3.81
C ALA A 8 5.42 7.24 -3.00
N LEU A 9 6.30 6.25 -2.82
CA LEU A 9 7.61 6.43 -2.18
C LEU A 9 8.50 7.37 -2.98
N PHE A 10 8.52 7.23 -4.31
CA PHE A 10 9.25 8.12 -5.20
C PHE A 10 8.81 9.58 -5.04
N LEU A 11 7.49 9.85 -5.04
CA LEU A 11 6.94 11.18 -4.81
C LEU A 11 7.39 11.76 -3.47
N LEU A 12 7.37 10.97 -2.39
CA LEU A 12 7.81 11.41 -1.06
C LEU A 12 9.30 11.76 -1.05
N VAL A 13 10.14 10.88 -1.59
CA VAL A 13 11.60 11.10 -1.64
C VAL A 13 11.95 12.28 -2.56
N LEU A 14 11.25 12.44 -3.68
CA LEU A 14 11.45 13.55 -4.61
C LEU A 14 11.13 14.88 -3.95
N MET A 15 9.94 15.01 -3.34
CA MET A 15 9.53 16.22 -2.62
C MET A 15 10.48 16.53 -1.46
N PHE A 16 10.89 15.51 -0.70
CA PHE A 16 11.82 15.67 0.42
C PHE A 16 13.19 16.17 -0.04
N THR A 17 13.78 15.54 -1.06
CA THR A 17 15.13 15.89 -1.52
C THR A 17 15.17 17.26 -2.18
N PHE A 18 14.19 17.60 -3.03
CA PHE A 18 14.13 18.92 -3.66
C PHE A 18 13.89 20.05 -2.64
N ASN A 19 13.07 19.80 -1.61
CA ASN A 19 12.88 20.76 -0.53
C ASN A 19 14.13 20.92 0.34
N THR A 20 14.90 19.85 0.56
CA THR A 20 16.13 19.88 1.37
C THR A 20 17.29 20.54 0.65
N ASP A 21 17.42 20.33 -0.67
CA ASP A 21 18.45 20.95 -1.50
C ASP A 21 18.03 22.35 -2.03
N GLU A 22 16.89 22.89 -1.59
CA GLU A 22 16.30 24.16 -2.06
C GLU A 22 16.18 24.26 -3.60
N ARG A 23 15.97 23.11 -4.27
CA ARG A 23 15.85 23.03 -5.73
C ARG A 23 14.43 23.33 -6.18
N PRO A 24 14.24 24.03 -7.31
CA PRO A 24 12.92 24.27 -7.86
C PRO A 24 12.30 22.95 -8.33
N LEU A 25 11.13 22.64 -7.78
CA LEU A 25 10.26 21.56 -8.23
C LEU A 25 9.00 22.20 -8.82
N GLY A 26 8.81 22.03 -10.12
CA GLY A 26 7.67 22.55 -10.88
C GLY A 26 6.38 21.80 -10.56
N ASP A 27 5.26 22.52 -10.63
CA ASP A 27 3.94 21.94 -10.38
C ASP A 27 3.51 21.03 -11.54
N HIS A 28 4.03 21.23 -12.76
CA HIS A 28 3.69 20.41 -13.92
C HIS A 28 4.12 18.94 -13.75
N VAL A 29 5.38 18.70 -13.37
CA VAL A 29 5.90 17.35 -13.12
C VAL A 29 5.13 16.69 -11.99
N LEU A 30 4.90 17.41 -10.89
CA LEU A 30 4.18 16.88 -9.74
C LEU A 30 2.73 16.52 -10.09
N ARG A 31 2.04 17.33 -10.91
CA ARG A 31 0.69 17.03 -11.40
C ARG A 31 0.65 15.81 -12.31
N ARG A 32 1.64 15.60 -13.17
CA ARG A 32 1.71 14.38 -13.98
C ARG A 32 1.88 13.14 -13.11
N LEU A 33 2.81 13.19 -12.15
CA LEU A 33 3.08 12.07 -11.25
C LEU A 33 1.91 11.76 -10.32
N LYS A 34 1.24 12.78 -9.76
CA LYS A 34 0.06 12.59 -8.89
C LYS A 34 -1.11 11.96 -9.66
N ASN A 35 -1.34 12.38 -10.91
CA ASN A 35 -2.42 11.87 -11.73
C ASN A 35 -2.14 10.40 -12.12
N LEU A 36 -0.89 10.09 -12.43
CA LEU A 36 -0.46 8.71 -12.67
C LEU A 36 -0.65 7.84 -11.42
N LEU A 37 -0.31 8.35 -10.23
CA LEU A 37 -0.58 7.66 -8.96
C LEU A 37 -2.08 7.40 -8.79
N GLY A 38 -2.93 8.40 -9.03
CA GLY A 38 -4.38 8.26 -8.98
C GLY A 38 -4.91 7.17 -9.92
N VAL A 39 -4.41 7.12 -11.16
CA VAL A 39 -4.77 6.06 -12.12
C VAL A 39 -4.34 4.68 -11.63
N PHE A 40 -3.13 4.53 -11.10
CA PHE A 40 -2.67 3.24 -10.56
C PHE A 40 -3.48 2.79 -9.35
N VAL A 41 -3.84 3.71 -8.45
CA VAL A 41 -4.70 3.40 -7.30
C VAL A 41 -6.09 2.98 -7.76
N ALA A 42 -6.68 3.69 -8.73
CA ALA A 42 -7.98 3.34 -9.30
C ALA A 42 -7.96 1.96 -10.00
N ALA A 43 -6.90 1.67 -10.75
CA ALA A 43 -6.72 0.37 -11.40
C ALA A 43 -6.59 -0.76 -10.37
N ILE A 44 -5.83 -0.54 -9.30
CA ILE A 44 -5.72 -1.49 -8.19
C ILE A 44 -7.08 -1.75 -7.56
N PHE A 45 -7.85 -0.70 -7.25
CA PHE A 45 -9.18 -0.83 -6.68
C PHE A 45 -10.11 -1.64 -7.58
N TYR A 46 -10.12 -1.34 -8.88
CA TYR A 46 -10.87 -2.11 -9.87
C TYR A 46 -10.52 -3.60 -9.83
N PHE A 47 -9.23 -3.96 -9.90
CA PHE A 47 -8.82 -5.35 -9.87
C PHE A 47 -9.13 -6.04 -8.55
N THR A 48 -9.01 -5.34 -7.41
CA THR A 48 -9.41 -5.87 -6.10
C THR A 48 -10.91 -6.17 -6.06
N VAL A 49 -11.75 -5.27 -6.56
CA VAL A 49 -13.21 -5.50 -6.64
C VAL A 49 -13.52 -6.70 -7.53
N VAL A 50 -12.94 -6.76 -8.74
CA VAL A 50 -13.16 -7.87 -9.67
C VAL A 50 -12.69 -9.21 -9.08
N TYR A 51 -11.55 -9.22 -8.38
CA TYR A 51 -11.02 -10.41 -7.72
C TYR A 51 -12.00 -10.96 -6.67
N HIS A 52 -12.45 -10.11 -5.74
CA HIS A 52 -13.38 -10.54 -4.69
C HIS A 52 -14.75 -10.92 -5.25
N LEU A 53 -15.25 -10.21 -6.27
CA LEU A 53 -16.52 -10.55 -6.92
C LEU A 53 -16.45 -11.91 -7.64
N THR A 54 -15.32 -12.19 -8.31
CA THR A 54 -15.11 -13.47 -9.00
C THR A 54 -15.00 -14.61 -7.99
N ASN A 55 -14.34 -14.40 -6.86
CA ASN A 55 -14.25 -15.40 -5.80
C ASN A 55 -15.59 -15.62 -5.09
N LEU A 56 -16.42 -14.59 -4.90
CA LEU A 56 -17.78 -14.76 -4.39
C LEU A 56 -18.67 -15.57 -5.34
N TYR A 57 -18.40 -15.56 -6.64
CA TYR A 57 -19.14 -16.41 -7.58
C TYR A 57 -18.76 -17.89 -7.45
N GLY A 58 -17.49 -18.17 -7.12
CA GLY A 58 -16.97 -19.52 -6.94
C GLY A 58 -17.41 -20.14 -5.61
N THR A 59 -18.15 -21.25 -5.65
CA THR A 59 -18.70 -21.88 -4.44
C THR A 59 -17.66 -22.32 -3.41
N GLU A 60 -16.47 -22.68 -3.89
CA GLU A 60 -15.33 -23.14 -3.09
C GLU A 60 -14.70 -22.03 -2.23
N ASN A 61 -14.77 -20.78 -2.68
CA ASN A 61 -14.06 -19.66 -2.04
C ASN A 61 -14.91 -18.89 -1.02
N HIS A 62 -16.19 -19.22 -0.87
CA HIS A 62 -17.10 -18.47 0.03
C HIS A 62 -16.61 -18.42 1.48
N ALA A 63 -16.03 -19.50 1.99
CA ALA A 63 -15.54 -19.53 3.36
C ALA A 63 -14.38 -18.56 3.57
N TYR A 64 -13.46 -18.49 2.61
CA TYR A 64 -12.34 -17.54 2.63
C TYR A 64 -12.79 -16.10 2.43
N GLU A 65 -13.70 -15.86 1.49
CA GLU A 65 -14.25 -14.53 1.24
C GLU A 65 -15.07 -14.02 2.44
N ALA A 66 -15.88 -14.87 3.07
CA ALA A 66 -16.59 -14.51 4.29
C ALA A 66 -15.62 -14.16 5.44
N PHE A 67 -14.51 -14.90 5.55
CA PHE A 67 -13.47 -14.62 6.52
C PHE A 67 -12.83 -13.24 6.28
N ILE A 68 -12.36 -12.94 5.07
CA ILE A 68 -11.70 -11.65 4.81
C ILE A 68 -12.71 -10.49 4.86
N LEU A 69 -13.91 -10.64 4.30
CA LEU A 69 -14.84 -9.53 4.11
C LEU A 69 -15.78 -9.27 5.29
N ARG A 70 -16.05 -10.26 6.16
CA ARG A 70 -17.08 -10.14 7.21
C ARG A 70 -16.65 -10.65 8.59
N ASP A 71 -16.15 -11.89 8.68
CA ASP A 71 -16.10 -12.63 9.95
C ASP A 71 -14.67 -12.75 10.54
N GLY A 72 -13.64 -12.28 9.84
CA GLY A 72 -12.23 -12.42 10.22
C GLY A 72 -11.71 -11.39 11.23
N GLY A 73 -12.56 -10.55 11.79
CA GLY A 73 -12.18 -9.59 12.84
C GLY A 73 -11.10 -8.61 12.39
N VAL A 74 -9.89 -8.70 12.97
CA VAL A 74 -8.77 -7.80 12.65
C VAL A 74 -8.41 -7.82 11.16
N TYR A 75 -8.49 -8.98 10.51
CA TYR A 75 -8.21 -9.11 9.07
C TYR A 75 -9.24 -8.34 8.23
N THR A 76 -10.51 -8.44 8.61
CA THR A 76 -11.62 -7.71 7.97
C THR A 76 -11.51 -6.21 8.18
N TRP A 77 -11.20 -5.75 9.39
CA TRP A 77 -10.97 -4.33 9.66
C TRP A 77 -9.75 -3.80 8.89
N THR A 78 -8.68 -4.57 8.81
CA THR A 78 -7.47 -4.19 8.06
C THR A 78 -7.75 -4.13 6.56
N PHE A 79 -8.57 -5.04 6.03
CA PHE A 79 -9.04 -5.02 4.65
C PHE A 79 -9.86 -3.76 4.35
N TRP A 80 -10.94 -3.51 5.10
CA TRP A 80 -11.84 -2.40 4.81
C TRP A 80 -11.24 -1.03 5.12
N ILE A 81 -10.68 -0.85 6.33
CA ILE A 81 -10.18 0.45 6.77
C ILE A 81 -8.77 0.67 6.22
N GLY A 82 -7.84 -0.25 6.49
CA GLY A 82 -6.43 -0.08 6.12
C GLY A 82 -6.23 -0.08 4.61
N TRP A 83 -6.74 -1.11 3.94
CA TRP A 83 -6.46 -1.30 2.52
C TRP A 83 -7.45 -0.57 1.60
N VAL A 84 -8.75 -0.82 1.72
CA VAL A 84 -9.77 -0.23 0.80
C VAL A 84 -9.94 1.26 1.07
N LEU A 85 -10.24 1.66 2.31
CA LEU A 85 -10.53 3.05 2.63
C LEU A 85 -9.27 3.92 2.60
N LEU A 86 -8.28 3.61 3.45
CA LEU A 86 -7.06 4.42 3.59
C LEU A 86 -6.09 4.21 2.43
N GLY A 87 -5.98 2.99 1.88
CA GLY A 87 -5.05 2.72 0.79
C GLY A 87 -5.53 3.12 -0.60
N MET A 88 -6.85 3.19 -0.81
CA MET A 88 -7.41 3.43 -2.14
C MET A 88 -8.39 4.60 -2.19
N LEU A 89 -9.52 4.53 -1.46
CA LEU A 89 -10.61 5.50 -1.61
C LEU A 89 -10.20 6.91 -1.16
N VAL A 90 -9.56 7.04 0.00
CA VAL A 90 -9.11 8.34 0.53
C VAL A 90 -8.02 8.97 -0.34
N PRO A 91 -6.92 8.27 -0.71
CA PRO A 91 -5.91 8.82 -1.61
C PRO A 91 -6.49 9.21 -2.97
N MET A 92 -7.36 8.38 -3.53
CA MET A 92 -8.03 8.67 -4.80
C MET A 92 -8.88 9.93 -4.71
N GLY A 93 -9.64 10.08 -3.62
CA GLY A 93 -10.41 11.30 -3.34
C GLY A 93 -9.52 12.54 -3.23
N ILE A 94 -8.40 12.46 -2.53
CA ILE A 94 -7.44 13.57 -2.40
C ILE A 94 -6.81 13.93 -3.76
N LEU A 95 -6.36 12.93 -4.52
CA LEU A 95 -5.61 13.13 -5.76
C LEU A 95 -6.47 13.69 -6.91
N PHE A 96 -7.75 13.30 -6.97
CA PHE A 96 -8.70 13.77 -7.99
C PHE A 96 -9.49 15.01 -7.58
N HIS A 97 -9.48 15.40 -6.31
CA HIS A 97 -10.15 16.62 -5.88
C HIS A 97 -9.45 17.87 -6.44
N PRO A 98 -10.19 18.82 -7.05
CA PRO A 98 -9.61 19.97 -7.76
C PRO A 98 -8.76 20.87 -6.85
N ALA A 99 -9.19 21.15 -5.62
CA ALA A 99 -8.42 21.96 -4.67
C ALA A 99 -7.30 21.19 -3.94
N LEU A 100 -7.62 20.05 -3.31
CA LEU A 100 -6.63 19.26 -2.55
C LEU A 100 -5.53 18.68 -3.45
N GLY A 101 -5.87 18.22 -4.65
CA GLY A 101 -4.91 17.66 -5.59
C GLY A 101 -3.89 18.68 -6.13
N MET A 102 -4.04 19.98 -5.85
CA MET A 102 -3.06 21.01 -6.20
C MET A 102 -2.07 21.29 -5.06
N GLN A 103 -2.39 20.87 -3.83
CA GLN A 103 -1.56 21.14 -2.66
C GLN A 103 -0.48 20.06 -2.50
N ARG A 104 0.79 20.47 -2.46
CA ARG A 104 1.93 19.54 -2.28
C ARG A 104 1.80 18.69 -1.01
N GLY A 105 1.34 19.31 0.09
CA GLY A 105 1.09 18.61 1.35
C GLY A 105 0.02 17.51 1.24
N ALA A 106 -1.06 17.77 0.50
CA ALA A 106 -2.12 16.78 0.29
C ALA A 106 -1.65 15.61 -0.59
N ILE A 107 -0.81 15.88 -1.60
CA ILE A 107 -0.17 14.83 -2.41
C ILE A 107 0.75 13.98 -1.53
N ALA A 108 1.52 14.58 -0.62
CA ALA A 108 2.35 13.84 0.32
C ALA A 108 1.51 12.95 1.26
N ILE A 109 0.42 13.48 1.82
CA ILE A 109 -0.51 12.71 2.65
C ILE A 109 -1.10 11.54 1.87
N ALA A 110 -1.56 11.77 0.63
CA ALA A 110 -2.07 10.72 -0.24
C ALA A 110 -1.02 9.62 -0.50
N SER A 111 0.23 10.00 -0.78
CA SER A 111 1.32 9.04 -0.96
C SER A 111 1.60 8.21 0.30
N VAL A 112 1.63 8.84 1.48
CA VAL A 112 1.79 8.11 2.76
C VAL A 112 0.65 7.11 2.96
N LEU A 113 -0.59 7.53 2.72
CA LEU A 113 -1.76 6.68 2.83
C LEU A 113 -1.71 5.49 1.86
N VAL A 114 -1.27 5.70 0.61
CA VAL A 114 -1.05 4.61 -0.36
C VAL A 114 -0.01 3.61 0.13
N VAL A 115 1.09 4.07 0.74
CA VAL A 115 2.12 3.18 1.31
C VAL A 115 1.56 2.39 2.49
N LEU A 116 0.88 3.05 3.43
CA LEU A 116 0.26 2.41 4.59
C LEU A 116 -0.80 1.39 4.18
N GLY A 117 -1.69 1.75 3.26
CA GLY A 117 -2.67 0.82 2.72
C GLY A 117 -2.04 -0.32 1.94
N GLY A 118 -0.88 -0.10 1.33
CA GLY A 118 -0.08 -1.17 0.73
C GLY A 118 0.48 -2.16 1.73
N LEU A 119 0.93 -1.69 2.90
CA LEU A 119 1.32 -2.55 4.02
C LEU A 119 0.11 -3.31 4.57
N SER A 120 -1.06 -2.66 4.67
CA SER A 120 -2.32 -3.34 5.02
C SER A 120 -2.69 -4.43 4.01
N ALA A 121 -2.49 -4.19 2.71
CA ALA A 121 -2.71 -5.19 1.67
C ALA A 121 -1.81 -6.42 1.86
N LEU A 122 -0.50 -6.19 2.11
CA LEU A 122 0.44 -7.28 2.37
C LEU A 122 0.05 -8.06 3.63
N TYR A 123 -0.38 -7.38 4.68
CA TYR A 123 -0.87 -8.01 5.90
C TYR A 123 -2.09 -8.91 5.62
N VAL A 124 -3.10 -8.41 4.91
CA VAL A 124 -4.31 -9.17 4.58
C VAL A 124 -3.98 -10.36 3.67
N ILE A 125 -3.18 -10.16 2.63
CA ILE A 125 -2.87 -11.22 1.65
C ILE A 125 -1.98 -12.30 2.27
N VAL A 126 -0.90 -11.90 2.97
CA VAL A 126 0.09 -12.85 3.50
C VAL A 126 -0.41 -13.43 4.82
N ILE A 127 -0.64 -12.58 5.82
CA ILE A 127 -0.99 -13.05 7.17
C ILE A 127 -2.46 -13.48 7.22
N GLY A 128 -3.37 -12.73 6.61
CA GLY A 128 -4.78 -13.14 6.52
C GLY A 128 -4.95 -14.43 5.71
N GLY A 129 -4.23 -14.57 4.59
CA GLY A 129 -4.19 -15.80 3.80
C GLY A 129 -3.69 -17.02 4.59
N GLN A 130 -2.64 -16.86 5.39
CA GLN A 130 -2.07 -17.92 6.23
C GLN A 130 -2.89 -18.19 7.51
N ALA A 131 -3.66 -17.21 7.99
CA ALA A 131 -4.48 -17.36 9.17
C ALA A 131 -5.76 -18.18 8.91
N PHE A 132 -6.19 -18.27 7.65
CA PHE A 132 -7.37 -19.02 7.27
C PHE A 132 -7.15 -20.53 7.49
N PRO A 133 -8.04 -21.22 8.23
CA PRO A 133 -7.85 -22.62 8.58
C PRO A 133 -7.90 -23.52 7.34
N LEU A 134 -6.84 -24.29 7.13
CA LEU A 134 -6.79 -25.28 6.05
C LEU A 134 -7.56 -26.53 6.47
N ASN A 135 -8.48 -26.98 5.62
CA ASN A 135 -9.11 -28.29 5.77
C ASN A 135 -8.13 -29.41 5.38
N MET A 136 -7.21 -29.73 6.29
CA MET A 136 -6.20 -30.78 6.07
C MET A 136 -6.82 -32.19 6.06
N PHE A 137 -7.91 -32.39 6.80
CA PHE A 137 -8.61 -33.66 6.91
C PHE A 137 -10.09 -33.49 6.58
N PRO A 138 -10.52 -33.81 5.35
CA PRO A 138 -11.92 -33.68 4.95
C PRO A 138 -12.85 -34.43 5.92
N GLY A 139 -13.86 -33.71 6.44
CA GLY A 139 -14.86 -34.26 7.36
C GLY A 139 -14.41 -34.42 8.83
N HIS A 140 -13.20 -33.98 9.20
CA HIS A 140 -12.69 -34.07 10.57
C HIS A 140 -12.28 -32.69 11.09
N THR A 141 -12.71 -32.35 12.30
CA THR A 141 -12.29 -31.12 12.99
C THR A 141 -11.06 -31.39 13.84
N ILE A 142 -10.01 -30.58 13.67
CA ILE A 142 -8.81 -30.64 14.51
C ILE A 142 -9.18 -30.14 15.92
N ILE A 143 -9.24 -31.07 16.86
CA ILE A 143 -9.56 -30.82 18.28
C ILE A 143 -8.35 -30.43 19.11
N GLU A 144 -7.13 -30.80 18.68
CA GLU A 144 -5.88 -30.44 19.35
C GLU A 144 -4.71 -30.42 18.36
N SER A 145 -3.85 -29.41 18.42
CA SER A 145 -2.67 -29.24 17.57
C SER A 145 -1.55 -28.60 18.37
N GLY A 146 -0.37 -29.24 18.42
CA GLY A 146 0.82 -28.71 19.09
C GLY A 146 1.43 -27.48 18.41
N TYR A 147 0.91 -27.06 17.26
CA TYR A 147 1.40 -25.92 16.48
C TYR A 147 0.33 -24.82 16.25
N TYR A 148 -0.79 -24.88 16.98
CA TYR A 148 -1.90 -23.91 16.93
C TYR A 148 -2.43 -23.66 15.51
N ASP A 149 -2.60 -24.73 14.75
CA ASP A 149 -3.17 -24.68 13.40
C ASP A 149 -4.65 -25.08 13.47
N GLY A 150 -5.54 -24.10 13.29
CA GLY A 150 -6.97 -24.35 13.10
C GLY A 150 -7.68 -25.12 14.22
N VAL A 151 -7.22 -25.06 15.48
CA VAL A 151 -7.88 -25.77 16.59
C VAL A 151 -9.33 -25.28 16.71
N ASN A 152 -10.28 -26.21 16.62
CA ASN A 152 -11.72 -25.94 16.54
C ASN A 152 -12.17 -25.12 15.30
N GLY A 153 -11.40 -25.12 14.22
CA GLY A 153 -11.70 -24.35 13.00
C GLY A 153 -11.54 -22.84 13.15
N MET A 154 -10.86 -22.37 14.21
CA MET A 154 -10.60 -20.95 14.43
C MET A 154 -9.35 -20.48 13.67
N ALA A 155 -9.40 -19.25 13.16
CA ALA A 155 -8.27 -18.63 12.48
C ALA A 155 -7.10 -18.39 13.45
N ARG A 156 -5.87 -18.58 12.95
CA ARG A 156 -4.65 -18.38 13.76
C ARG A 156 -4.48 -16.89 14.07
N HIS A 157 -4.45 -16.54 15.36
CA HIS A 157 -4.21 -15.15 15.77
C HIS A 157 -2.72 -14.80 15.64
N TYR A 158 -2.39 -13.82 14.81
CA TYR A 158 -1.03 -13.27 14.69
C TYR A 158 -0.93 -11.93 15.42
N SER A 159 -0.03 -11.85 16.40
CA SER A 159 0.37 -10.59 17.04
C SER A 159 1.86 -10.41 16.83
N PRO A 160 2.30 -9.36 16.10
CA PRO A 160 3.72 -9.14 15.87
C PRO A 160 4.43 -8.87 17.20
N SER A 161 5.54 -9.56 17.40
CA SER A 161 6.46 -9.31 18.50
C SER A 161 7.29 -8.05 18.24
N LEU A 162 7.84 -7.47 19.31
CA LEU A 162 8.69 -6.29 19.21
C LEU A 162 9.88 -6.50 18.24
N PRO A 163 10.61 -7.63 18.25
CA PRO A 163 11.68 -7.87 17.29
C PRO A 163 11.21 -7.93 15.83
N GLU A 164 10.06 -8.55 15.55
CA GLU A 164 9.50 -8.62 14.18
C GLU A 164 9.15 -7.23 13.67
N PHE A 165 8.53 -6.39 14.52
CA PHE A 165 8.23 -5.01 14.18
C PHE A 165 9.49 -4.19 13.92
N LEU A 166 10.49 -4.28 14.79
CA LEU A 166 11.76 -3.59 14.63
C LEU A 166 12.53 -4.06 13.39
N LEU A 167 12.43 -5.34 13.02
CA LEU A 167 13.04 -5.86 11.81
C LEU A 167 12.40 -5.29 10.55
N GLY A 168 11.06 -5.21 10.51
CA GLY A 168 10.32 -4.57 9.41
C GLY A 168 10.68 -3.08 9.27
N LEU A 169 10.69 -2.34 10.39
CA LEU A 169 11.07 -0.94 10.41
C LEU A 169 12.54 -0.73 10.00
N GLY A 170 13.44 -1.57 10.51
CA GLY A 170 14.87 -1.52 10.21
C GLY A 170 15.16 -1.78 8.74
N GLY A 171 14.50 -2.76 8.12
CA GLY A 171 14.62 -3.02 6.69
C GLY A 171 14.18 -1.83 5.84
N PHE A 172 13.05 -1.20 6.19
CA PHE A 172 12.57 0.01 5.52
C PHE A 172 13.54 1.20 5.68
N ALA A 173 14.06 1.41 6.90
CA ALA A 173 15.02 2.46 7.18
C ALA A 173 16.35 2.27 6.42
N LEU A 174 16.87 1.04 6.36
CA LEU A 174 18.08 0.71 5.60
C LEU A 174 17.89 0.93 4.10
N ALA A 175 16.74 0.55 3.54
CA ALA A 175 16.44 0.78 2.12
C ALA A 175 16.38 2.28 1.79
N LEU A 176 15.74 3.09 2.64
CA LEU A 176 15.72 4.54 2.49
C LEU A 176 17.12 5.16 2.63
N MET A 177 17.90 4.72 3.62
CA MET A 177 19.27 5.18 3.82
C MET A 177 20.15 4.89 2.61
N ALA A 178 20.11 3.65 2.09
CA ALA A 178 20.85 3.27 0.89
C ALA A 178 20.44 4.10 -0.33
N THR A 179 19.12 4.35 -0.49
CA THR A 179 18.59 5.20 -1.57
C THR A 179 19.12 6.63 -1.46
N PHE A 180 19.11 7.20 -0.25
CA PHE A 180 19.58 8.57 -0.02
C PHE A 180 21.09 8.70 -0.30
N ILE A 181 21.89 7.74 0.17
CA ILE A 181 23.34 7.69 -0.11
C ILE A 181 23.58 7.60 -1.62
N ALA A 182 22.89 6.69 -2.31
CA ALA A 182 23.05 6.50 -3.75
C ALA A 182 22.71 7.79 -4.54
N VAL A 183 21.59 8.44 -4.21
CA VAL A 183 21.18 9.70 -4.83
C VAL A 183 22.21 10.81 -4.61
N ARG A 184 22.79 10.91 -3.40
CA ARG A 184 23.75 11.96 -3.07
C ARG A 184 25.14 11.72 -3.67
N VAL A 185 25.62 10.47 -3.66
CA VAL A 185 26.94 10.10 -4.18
C VAL A 185 26.99 10.13 -5.70
N MET A 186 25.94 9.62 -6.36
CA MET A 186 25.92 9.47 -7.82
C MET A 186 25.31 10.68 -8.56
N GLN A 187 24.85 11.70 -7.83
CA GLN A 187 24.22 12.91 -8.40
C GLN A 187 23.08 12.62 -9.40
N PHE A 188 22.24 11.62 -9.08
CA PHE A 188 21.17 11.19 -9.99
C PHE A 188 20.08 12.25 -10.23
N LEU A 189 19.93 13.24 -9.34
CA LEU A 189 18.87 14.22 -9.44
C LEU A 189 19.31 15.46 -10.24
N PRO A 190 18.49 15.92 -11.20
CA PRO A 190 18.77 17.13 -11.95
C PRO A 190 18.83 18.37 -11.03
N SER A 191 19.54 19.40 -11.48
CA SER A 191 19.70 20.66 -10.75
C SER A 191 18.40 21.44 -10.61
N SER A 192 17.48 21.30 -11.57
CA SER A 192 16.16 21.94 -11.58
C SER A 192 15.13 20.98 -12.20
N LEU A 193 13.93 20.96 -11.61
CA LEU A 193 12.71 20.44 -12.22
C LEU A 193 11.64 21.53 -12.26
N GLY A 194 12.05 22.80 -12.28
CA GLY A 194 11.15 23.94 -12.42
C GLY A 194 10.34 23.84 -13.71
N ASP A 195 9.16 24.47 -13.72
CA ASP A 195 8.27 24.43 -14.88
C ASP A 195 8.93 25.02 -16.13
N ASP A 196 9.87 25.95 -15.95
CA ASP A 196 10.74 26.54 -16.98
C ASP A 196 11.66 25.54 -17.69
N VAL A 197 12.05 24.46 -17.03
CA VAL A 197 12.93 23.42 -17.59
C VAL A 197 12.15 22.18 -18.00
N ALA A 198 11.08 21.86 -17.29
CA ALA A 198 10.38 20.57 -17.39
C ALA A 198 9.06 20.63 -18.17
N ASP A 199 8.51 21.82 -18.45
CA ASP A 199 7.32 21.96 -19.29
C ASP A 199 7.73 22.19 -20.77
N PRO A 200 7.45 21.25 -21.68
CA PRO A 200 7.73 21.43 -23.12
C PRO A 200 6.88 22.54 -23.77
N HIS A 201 5.91 23.10 -23.04
CA HIS A 201 5.10 24.24 -23.47
C HIS A 201 5.44 25.55 -22.71
N HIS A 202 6.49 25.56 -21.88
CA HIS A 202 7.01 26.81 -21.34
C HIS A 202 7.65 27.63 -22.46
N GLY A 203 7.10 28.83 -22.70
CA GLY A 203 7.63 29.82 -23.64
C GLY A 203 8.57 30.78 -22.95
#